data_AF-A0A7W9CID7-F1
#
_entry.id   AF-A0A7W9CID7-F1
#
_cell.length_a   1.000
_cell.length_b   1.000
_cell.length_c   1.000
_cell.angle_alpha   90.00
_cell.angle_beta   90.00
_cell.angle_gamma   90.00
#
_symmetry.space_group_name_H-M   'P 1'
#
loop_
_entity.id
_entity.type
_entity.pdbx_description
1 polymer ?
#
loop_
_entity_poly.entity_id
_entity_poly.type
_entity_poly.pdbx_seq_one_letter_code
_entity_poly.pdbx_strand_id
1 'polypeptide(L)'
;MTSEAAIGSAEIRRLILLTERLSERLRAETAAFAARRPQDVAASLSETQDLANQYRRESAQLKANRAILTAAPASERMALIRATETFEAILETHGRAVEAARTISEGLVKTIAHEVSAARALGTGYGATGQAALGDGRAITFNRTA
;
A
#
# COMPACT_ATOMS: atom_id res chain seq x y z
N MET A 1 -1.02 45.32 7.89
CA MET A 1 -0.43 44.26 8.73
C MET A 1 -1.43 43.17 9.13
N THR A 2 -2.70 43.47 9.43
CA THR A 2 -3.71 42.45 9.79
C THR A 2 -4.09 41.51 8.64
N SER A 3 -4.09 41.98 7.39
CA SER A 3 -4.45 41.16 6.22
C SER A 3 -3.43 40.05 5.93
N GLU A 4 -2.13 40.34 5.95
CA GLU A 4 -1.07 39.34 5.70
C GLU A 4 -1.03 38.26 6.79
N ALA A 5 -1.20 38.66 8.05
CA ALA A 5 -1.30 37.71 9.17
C ALA A 5 -2.55 36.82 9.06
N ALA A 6 -3.67 37.37 8.58
CA ALA A 6 -4.89 36.60 8.33
C ALA A 6 -4.72 35.58 7.19
N ILE A 7 -4.08 35.99 6.08
CA ILE A 7 -3.75 35.11 4.95
C ILE A 7 -2.83 33.98 5.42
N GLY A 8 -1.77 34.29 6.18
CA GLY A 8 -0.86 33.27 6.70
C GLY A 8 -1.53 32.30 7.67
N SER A 9 -2.45 32.78 8.51
CA SER A 9 -3.22 31.92 9.40
C SER A 9 -4.18 31.00 8.63
N ALA A 10 -4.83 31.49 7.57
CA ALA A 10 -5.72 30.70 6.74
C ALA A 10 -4.98 29.57 6.00
N GLU A 11 -3.82 29.86 5.41
CA GLU A 11 -2.97 28.87 4.75
C GLU A 11 -2.47 27.79 5.72
N ILE A 12 -2.05 28.19 6.93
CA ILE A 12 -1.63 27.24 7.99
C ILE A 12 -2.79 26.31 8.36
N ARG A 13 -3.98 26.86 8.62
CA ARG A 13 -5.16 26.04 8.97
C ARG A 13 -5.56 25.10 7.86
N ARG A 14 -5.51 25.55 6.60
CA ARG A 14 -5.77 24.69 5.44
C ARG A 14 -4.81 23.50 5.41
N LEU A 15 -3.51 23.74 5.62
CA LEU A 15 -2.53 22.65 5.64
C LEU A 15 -2.76 21.70 6.82
N ILE A 16 -3.09 22.21 8.01
CA ILE A 16 -3.46 21.38 9.17
C ILE A 16 -4.64 20.46 8.83
N LEU A 17 -5.73 21.00 8.28
CA LEU A 17 -6.90 20.22 7.91
C LEU A 17 -6.58 19.15 6.86
N LEU A 18 -5.71 19.47 5.89
CA LEU A 18 -5.26 18.50 4.89
C LEU A 18 -4.44 17.37 5.54
N THR A 19 -3.54 17.71 6.46
CA THR A 19 -2.74 16.75 7.23
C THR A 19 -3.60 15.84 8.10
N GLU A 20 -4.62 16.40 8.77
CA GLU A 20 -5.57 15.63 9.58
C GLU A 20 -6.41 14.69 8.72
N ARG A 21 -6.92 15.16 7.58
CA ARG A 21 -7.69 14.31 6.66
C ARG A 21 -6.85 13.15 6.12
N LEU A 22 -5.60 13.41 5.75
CA LEU A 22 -4.69 12.36 5.29
C LEU A 22 -4.35 11.38 6.42
N SER A 23 -4.12 11.90 7.63
CA SER A 23 -3.89 11.08 8.84
C SER A 23 -5.04 10.12 9.11
N GLU A 24 -6.28 10.59 9.01
CA GLU A 24 -7.46 9.76 9.26
C GLU A 24 -7.61 8.64 8.23
N ARG A 25 -7.31 8.92 6.95
CA ARG A 25 -7.30 7.86 5.93
C ARG A 25 -6.25 6.80 6.20
N LEU A 26 -5.02 7.19 6.53
CA LEU A 26 -3.96 6.23 6.84
C LEU A 26 -4.29 5.38 8.07
N ARG A 27 -4.97 5.93 9.07
CA ARG A 27 -5.49 5.15 10.19
C ARG A 27 -6.55 4.14 9.76
N ALA A 28 -7.51 4.54 8.91
CA ALA A 28 -8.52 3.64 8.39
C ALA A 28 -7.90 2.49 7.57
N GLU A 29 -6.90 2.79 6.73
CA GLU A 29 -6.16 1.79 5.97
C GLU A 29 -5.36 0.85 6.89
N THR A 30 -4.68 1.39 7.90
CA THR A 30 -3.99 0.60 8.94
C THR A 30 -4.96 -0.35 9.65
N ALA A 31 -6.16 0.12 9.99
CA ALA A 31 -7.19 -0.69 10.63
C ALA A 31 -7.71 -1.78 9.69
N ALA A 32 -7.88 -1.50 8.40
CA ALA A 32 -8.26 -2.50 7.39
C ALA A 32 -7.19 -3.58 7.21
N PHE A 33 -5.90 -3.21 7.22
CA PHE A 33 -4.81 -4.20 7.25
C PHE A 33 -4.85 -5.07 8.51
N ALA A 34 -5.05 -4.46 9.68
CA ALA A 34 -5.18 -5.21 10.94
C ALA A 34 -6.39 -6.15 10.94
N ALA A 35 -7.51 -5.74 10.31
CA ALA A 35 -8.71 -6.55 10.15
C ALA A 35 -8.61 -7.63 9.05
N ARG A 36 -7.44 -7.77 8.39
CA ARG A 36 -7.22 -8.69 7.26
C ARG A 36 -8.16 -8.44 6.08
N ARG A 37 -8.46 -7.18 5.80
CA ARG A 37 -9.31 -6.73 4.68
C ARG A 37 -8.54 -5.84 3.70
N PRO A 38 -7.42 -6.31 3.10
CA PRO A 38 -6.60 -5.49 2.19
C PRO A 38 -7.36 -5.03 0.93
N GLN A 39 -8.43 -5.72 0.54
CA GLN A 39 -9.29 -5.34 -0.58
C GLN A 39 -9.99 -3.98 -0.38
N ASP A 40 -10.30 -3.61 0.86
CA ASP A 40 -10.94 -2.32 1.15
C ASP A 40 -9.94 -1.17 1.02
N VAL A 41 -8.66 -1.43 1.30
CA VAL A 41 -7.56 -0.48 1.08
C VAL A 41 -7.31 -0.28 -0.41
N ALA A 42 -7.40 -1.35 -1.22
CA ALA A 42 -7.20 -1.26 -2.66
C ALA A 42 -8.20 -0.29 -3.32
N ALA A 43 -9.45 -0.24 -2.82
CA ALA A 43 -10.46 0.70 -3.29
C ALA A 43 -10.20 2.16 -2.85
N SER A 44 -9.53 2.37 -1.71
CA SER A 44 -9.25 3.71 -1.14
C SER A 44 -7.93 4.32 -1.62
N LEU A 45 -7.06 3.52 -2.23
CA LEU A 45 -5.67 3.86 -2.55
C LEU A 45 -5.53 5.05 -3.50
N SER A 46 -6.38 5.15 -4.53
CA SER A 46 -6.33 6.26 -5.51
C SER A 46 -6.57 7.61 -4.82
N GLU A 47 -7.58 7.69 -3.96
CA GLU A 47 -7.91 8.93 -3.25
C GLU A 47 -6.85 9.28 -2.19
N THR A 48 -6.25 8.28 -1.54
CA THR A 48 -5.11 8.49 -0.63
C THR A 48 -3.89 9.04 -1.40
N GLN A 49 -3.63 8.54 -2.61
CA GLN A 49 -2.56 9.03 -3.48
C GLN A 49 -2.79 10.47 -3.95
N ASP A 50 -4.03 10.82 -4.31
CA ASP A 50 -4.41 12.19 -4.70
C ASP A 50 -4.21 13.18 -3.54
N LEU A 51 -4.65 12.81 -2.33
CA LEU A 51 -4.46 13.62 -1.13
C LEU A 51 -2.98 13.76 -0.76
N ALA A 52 -2.19 12.69 -0.88
CA ALA A 52 -0.74 12.75 -0.65
C ALA A 52 -0.04 13.68 -1.66
N ASN A 53 -0.43 13.61 -2.93
CA ASN A 53 0.09 14.50 -3.96
C ASN A 53 -0.30 15.97 -3.71
N GLN A 54 -1.54 16.21 -3.28
CA GLN A 54 -1.99 17.53 -2.87
C GLN A 54 -1.16 18.08 -1.70
N TYR A 55 -0.98 17.28 -0.65
CA TYR A 55 -0.16 17.64 0.51
C TYR A 55 1.28 17.97 0.13
N ARG A 56 1.90 17.19 -0.76
CA ARG A 56 3.25 17.47 -1.27
C ARG A 56 3.35 18.82 -2.00
N ARG A 57 2.35 19.16 -2.83
CA ARG A 57 2.32 20.46 -3.52
C ARG A 57 2.13 21.62 -2.55
N GLU A 58 1.17 21.51 -1.64
CA GLU A 58 0.85 22.58 -0.69
C GLU A 58 1.99 22.81 0.31
N SER A 59 2.63 21.74 0.80
CA SER A 59 3.81 21.86 1.67
C SER A 59 5.02 22.45 0.93
N ALA A 60 5.25 22.12 -0.34
CA ALA A 60 6.31 22.73 -1.14
C ALA A 60 6.06 24.23 -1.38
N GLN A 61 4.82 24.61 -1.70
CA GLN A 61 4.42 25.99 -1.89
C GLN A 61 4.57 26.81 -0.59
N LEU A 62 4.21 26.23 0.56
CA LEU A 62 4.36 26.87 1.86
C LEU A 62 5.85 27.05 2.24
N LYS A 63 6.71 26.07 1.91
CA LYS A 63 8.17 26.19 2.09
C LYS A 63 8.77 27.26 1.20
N ALA A 64 8.30 27.39 -0.04
CA ALA A 64 8.75 28.43 -0.97
C ALA A 64 8.37 29.84 -0.47
N ASN A 65 7.20 29.97 0.18
CA ASN A 65 6.67 31.25 0.65
C ASN A 65 6.85 31.46 2.16
N ARG A 66 8.11 31.41 2.62
CA ARG A 66 8.46 31.52 4.06
C ARG A 66 7.98 32.80 4.74
N ALA A 67 7.80 33.88 3.97
CA ALA A 67 7.26 35.16 4.45
C ALA A 67 5.83 35.03 5.05
N ILE A 68 5.01 34.15 4.46
CA ILE A 68 3.63 33.89 4.89
C ILE A 68 3.62 33.19 6.27
N LEU A 69 4.57 32.27 6.49
CA LEU A 69 4.74 31.60 7.78
C LEU A 69 5.21 32.57 8.87
N THR A 70 6.15 33.45 8.56
CA THR A 70 6.67 34.43 9.52
C THR A 70 5.62 35.48 9.91
N ALA A 71 4.68 35.79 9.02
CA ALA A 71 3.57 36.71 9.28
C ALA A 71 2.47 36.12 10.18
N ALA A 72 2.36 34.79 10.24
CA ALA A 72 1.36 34.13 11.08
C ALA A 72 1.72 34.19 12.59
N PRO A 73 0.74 34.08 13.50
CA PRO A 73 1.00 33.97 14.94
C PRO A 73 1.81 32.72 15.31
N ALA A 74 2.59 32.81 16.38
CA ALA A 74 3.39 31.69 16.87
C ALA A 74 2.54 30.46 17.25
N SER A 75 1.34 30.69 17.81
CA SER A 75 0.40 29.63 18.19
C SER A 75 -0.03 28.76 16.99
N GLU A 76 -0.34 29.38 15.86
CA GLU A 76 -0.74 28.71 14.61
C GLU A 76 0.44 27.90 14.03
N ARG A 77 1.65 28.48 14.01
CA ARG A 77 2.85 27.74 13.60
C ARG A 77 3.12 26.52 14.47
N MET A 78 2.93 26.63 15.78
CA MET A 78 3.08 25.50 16.69
C MET A 78 1.98 24.45 16.50
N ALA A 79 0.75 24.85 16.16
CA ALA A 79 -0.32 23.92 15.81
C ALA A 79 0.03 23.11 14.56
N LEU A 80 0.59 23.75 13.54
CA LEU A 80 1.09 23.06 12.35
C LEU A 80 2.18 22.04 12.68
N ILE A 81 3.16 22.41 13.51
CA ILE A 81 4.23 21.50 13.93
C ILE A 81 3.64 20.25 14.61
N ARG A 82 2.74 20.42 15.58
CA ARG A 82 2.11 19.29 16.27
C ARG A 82 1.29 18.40 15.33
N ALA A 83 0.58 19.00 14.38
CA ALA A 83 -0.16 18.24 13.36
C ALA A 83 0.79 17.41 12.49
N THR A 84 1.94 17.97 12.10
CA THR A 84 2.95 17.23 11.31
C THR A 84 3.64 16.13 12.10
N GLU A 85 3.96 16.33 13.39
CA GLU A 85 4.54 15.29 14.25
C GLU A 85 3.56 14.11 14.43
N THR A 86 2.28 14.42 14.65
CA THR A 86 1.23 13.40 14.75
C THR A 86 1.10 12.60 13.45
N PHE A 87 1.15 13.29 12.31
CA PHE A 87 1.09 12.66 11.00
C PHE A 87 2.29 11.74 10.72
N GLU A 88 3.50 12.14 11.12
CA GLU A 88 4.71 11.33 10.96
C GLU A 88 4.62 10.01 11.75
N ALA A 89 4.13 10.05 13.00
CA ALA A 89 3.91 8.84 13.80
C ALA A 89 2.88 7.88 13.15
N ILE A 90 1.85 8.43 12.50
CA ILE A 90 0.85 7.63 11.77
C ILE A 90 1.46 7.02 10.51
N LEU A 91 2.27 7.77 9.76
CA LEU A 91 2.98 7.26 8.58
C LEU A 91 3.88 6.08 8.92
N GLU A 92 4.62 6.17 10.02
CA GLU A 92 5.50 5.08 10.47
C GLU A 92 4.69 3.81 10.79
N THR A 93 3.57 3.97 11.50
CA THR A 93 2.68 2.86 11.85
C THR A 93 2.05 2.23 10.60
N HIS A 94 1.58 3.05 9.67
CA HIS A 94 1.01 2.62 8.40
C HIS A 94 2.06 1.87 7.55
N GLY A 95 3.29 2.39 7.46
CA GLY A 95 4.38 1.73 6.74
C GLY A 95 4.66 0.33 7.30
N ARG A 96 4.70 0.17 8.63
CA ARG A 96 4.84 -1.14 9.27
C ARG A 96 3.68 -2.09 8.93
N ALA A 97 2.44 -1.59 8.89
CA ALA A 97 1.27 -2.39 8.54
C ALA A 97 1.30 -2.86 7.08
N VAL A 98 1.71 -2.01 6.14
CA VAL A 98 1.85 -2.35 4.72
C VAL A 98 2.92 -3.42 4.52
N GLU A 99 4.09 -3.28 5.15
CA GLU A 99 5.17 -4.28 5.04
C GLU A 99 4.76 -5.63 5.64
N ALA A 100 4.02 -5.63 6.75
CA ALA A 100 3.47 -6.85 7.31
C ALA A 100 2.48 -7.54 6.35
N ALA A 101 1.55 -6.77 5.76
CA ALA A 101 0.59 -7.28 4.79
C ALA A 101 1.27 -7.86 3.53
N ARG A 102 2.34 -7.19 3.05
CA ARG A 102 3.18 -7.67 1.96
C ARG A 102 3.87 -9.00 2.31
N THR A 103 4.54 -9.05 3.46
CA THR A 103 5.26 -10.24 3.93
C THR A 103 4.34 -11.45 4.05
N ILE A 104 3.14 -11.27 4.59
CA ILE A 104 2.12 -12.32 4.72
C ILE A 104 1.68 -12.81 3.34
N SER A 105 1.43 -11.90 2.40
CA SER A 105 0.99 -12.24 1.04
C SER A 105 2.06 -13.04 0.28
N GLU A 106 3.32 -12.60 0.34
CA GLU A 106 4.45 -13.31 -0.27
C GLU A 106 4.68 -14.69 0.39
N GLY A 107 4.53 -14.78 1.72
CA GLY A 107 4.62 -16.02 2.48
C GLY A 107 3.55 -17.03 2.05
N LEU A 108 2.28 -16.61 1.98
CA LEU A 108 1.18 -17.45 1.52
C LEU A 108 1.41 -17.97 0.09
N VAL A 109 1.87 -17.11 -0.82
CA VAL A 109 2.20 -17.52 -2.19
C VAL A 109 3.34 -18.54 -2.21
N LYS A 110 4.42 -18.32 -1.43
CA LYS A 110 5.53 -19.27 -1.31
C LYS A 110 5.08 -20.60 -0.73
N THR A 111 4.23 -20.59 0.30
CA THR A 111 3.66 -21.81 0.90
C THR A 111 2.75 -22.53 -0.09
N ILE A 112 1.89 -21.83 -0.82
CA ILE A 112 1.04 -22.44 -1.87
C ILE A 112 1.91 -23.01 -2.99
N ALA A 113 2.92 -22.28 -3.46
CA ALA A 113 3.83 -22.74 -4.51
C ALA A 113 4.64 -23.98 -4.07
N HIS A 114 5.10 -23.99 -2.82
CA HIS A 114 5.76 -25.14 -2.20
C HIS A 114 4.80 -26.33 -2.10
N GLU A 115 3.57 -26.13 -1.61
CA GLU A 115 2.56 -27.18 -1.48
C GLU A 115 2.15 -27.77 -2.83
N VAL A 116 1.94 -26.93 -3.84
CA VAL A 116 1.65 -27.37 -5.22
C VAL A 116 2.83 -28.14 -5.82
N SER A 117 4.06 -27.73 -5.52
CA SER A 117 5.26 -28.44 -5.99
C SER A 117 5.44 -29.79 -5.28
N ALA A 118 5.21 -29.84 -3.97
CA ALA A 118 5.22 -31.07 -3.18
C ALA A 118 4.10 -32.03 -3.62
N ALA A 119 2.88 -31.52 -3.87
CA ALA A 119 1.75 -32.30 -4.38
C ALA A 119 2.03 -32.84 -5.79
N ARG A 120 2.69 -32.07 -6.67
CA ARG A 120 3.15 -32.56 -7.98
C ARG A 120 4.24 -33.62 -7.86
N ALA A 121 5.18 -33.49 -6.92
CA ALA A 121 6.21 -34.49 -6.67
C ALA A 121 5.61 -35.82 -6.13
N LEU A 122 4.52 -35.74 -5.35
CA LEU A 122 3.75 -36.92 -4.91
C LEU A 122 2.89 -37.51 -6.04
N GLY A 123 2.51 -36.71 -7.05
CA GLY A 123 1.71 -37.12 -8.21
C GLY A 123 2.48 -37.81 -9.34
N THR A 124 3.81 -37.98 -9.23
CA THR A 124 4.65 -38.68 -10.22
C THR A 124 5.15 -40.05 -9.76
N GLY A 125 4.43 -40.70 -8.83
CA GLY A 125 4.72 -42.08 -8.39
C GLY A 125 3.69 -43.06 -8.93
N TYR A 126 4.09 -43.91 -9.88
CA TYR A 126 3.33 -45.09 -10.28
C TYR A 126 2.87 -45.88 -9.04
N GLY A 127 1.58 -46.22 -9.02
CA GLY A 127 1.05 -47.23 -8.09
C GLY A 127 1.79 -48.55 -8.24
N ALA A 128 1.72 -49.37 -7.21
CA ALA A 128 2.40 -50.68 -7.07
C ALA A 128 2.02 -51.74 -8.14
N THR A 129 1.38 -51.36 -9.25
CA THR A 129 1.00 -52.22 -10.38
C THR A 129 1.66 -51.87 -11.71
N GLY A 130 2.66 -50.96 -11.72
CA GLY A 130 3.65 -50.87 -12.80
C GLY A 130 3.10 -50.76 -14.23
N GLN A 131 2.34 -49.70 -14.53
CA GLN A 131 2.04 -49.35 -15.92
C GLN A 131 2.47 -47.94 -16.24
N ALA A 132 3.51 -47.82 -17.07
CA ALA A 132 4.02 -46.54 -17.54
C ALA A 132 2.99 -45.80 -18.42
N ALA A 133 2.68 -44.54 -18.09
CA ALA A 133 2.05 -43.59 -19.01
C ALA A 133 2.99 -43.40 -20.21
N LEU A 134 2.58 -44.00 -21.32
CA LEU A 134 3.28 -43.96 -22.59
C LEU A 134 3.47 -42.51 -23.04
N GLY A 135 4.75 -42.15 -23.20
CA GLY A 135 5.17 -40.94 -23.89
C GLY A 135 4.74 -40.96 -25.35
N ASP A 136 4.53 -39.76 -25.86
CA ASP A 136 4.06 -39.39 -27.19
C ASP A 136 4.78 -40.14 -28.34
N GLY A 137 4.01 -40.67 -29.31
CA GLY A 137 4.52 -41.52 -30.40
C GLY A 137 3.64 -41.45 -31.66
N ARG A 138 3.76 -40.35 -32.40
CA ARG A 138 3.23 -40.22 -33.77
C ARG A 138 3.90 -41.25 -34.71
N ALA A 139 3.09 -41.88 -35.58
CA ALA A 139 3.43 -42.87 -36.63
C ALA A 139 3.88 -44.25 -36.08
N ILE A 140 3.34 -45.40 -36.51
CA ILE A 140 3.44 -46.04 -37.83
C ILE A 140 2.24 -47.00 -38.02
N THR A 141 1.48 -46.88 -39.11
CA THR A 141 0.53 -47.92 -39.54
C THR A 141 1.21 -48.78 -40.61
N PHE A 142 1.61 -50.00 -40.27
CA PHE A 142 2.08 -50.99 -41.25
C PHE A 142 0.88 -51.78 -41.76
N ASN A 143 0.51 -51.58 -43.03
CA ASN A 143 -0.54 -52.35 -43.69
C ASN A 143 0.10 -53.65 -44.24
N ARG A 144 -0.35 -54.83 -43.78
CA ARG A 144 0.03 -56.12 -44.37
C ARG A 144 -1.23 -56.80 -44.89
N THR A 145 -1.27 -56.96 -46.20
CA THR A 145 -2.21 -57.71 -47.02
C THR A 145 -2.29 -59.19 -46.63
N ALA A 146 -3.49 -59.76 -46.69
CA ALA A 146 -3.75 -61.21 -46.77
C ALA A 146 -3.82 -61.64 -48.24
#